data_AF-A0A644W6F7-F1
#
_entry.id   AF-A0A644W6F7-F1
#
_cell.length_a   1.000
_cell.length_b   1.000
_cell.length_c   1.000
_cell.angle_alpha   90.00
_cell.angle_beta   90.00
_cell.angle_gamma   90.00
#
_symmetry.space_group_name_H-M   'P 1'
#
loop_
_entity.id
_entity.type
_entity.pdbx_description
1 polymer ?
#
loop_
_entity_poly.entity_id
_entity_poly.type
_entity_poly.pdbx_seq_one_letter_code
_entity_poly.pdbx_strand_id
1 'polypeptide(L)'
;MGNGVSIQCKKCDYSTTLFEGLGSRTQDFEVFRRELTKKENEIIDFIINNNNINKIFHYNVYTKCEKCGNLSTVPYVEINYDNNKVFKLDYECKLCKGKCNLISEEEVINSKCPICNYEHLQSVRNIFWD
;
A
#
# COMPACT_ATOMS: atom_id res chain seq x y z
N MET A 1 6.97 -9.09 9.84
CA MET A 1 7.36 -7.89 10.62
C MET A 1 7.14 -6.69 9.74
N GLY A 2 6.08 -5.98 10.05
CA GLY A 2 5.73 -4.72 9.44
C GLY A 2 5.72 -3.60 10.47
N ASN A 3 5.66 -2.38 9.95
CA ASN A 3 5.49 -1.15 10.72
C ASN A 3 4.09 -0.61 10.50
N GLY A 4 3.49 -0.06 11.54
CA GLY A 4 2.20 0.61 11.48
C GLY A 4 2.33 2.02 12.02
N VAL A 5 1.65 2.96 11.39
CA VAL A 5 1.61 4.36 11.83
C VAL A 5 0.15 4.77 12.01
N SER A 6 -0.19 5.19 13.23
CA SER A 6 -1.50 5.77 13.53
C SER A 6 -1.37 7.29 13.53
N ILE A 7 -2.19 7.94 12.70
CA ILE A 7 -2.19 9.40 12.56
C ILE A 7 -3.58 9.98 12.84
N GLN A 8 -3.62 11.18 13.41
CA GLN A 8 -4.86 11.89 13.70
C GLN A 8 -4.74 13.38 13.36
N CYS A 9 -5.82 13.96 12.84
CA CYS A 9 -5.94 15.39 12.65
C CYS A 9 -6.34 16.08 13.96
N LYS A 10 -5.70 17.21 14.30
CA LYS A 10 -6.08 18.01 15.47
C LYS A 10 -7.28 18.93 15.26
N LYS A 11 -7.74 19.11 14.02
CA LYS A 11 -8.82 20.05 13.66
C LYS A 11 -10.16 19.37 13.34
N CYS A 12 -10.16 18.09 13.01
CA CYS A 12 -11.36 17.33 12.67
C CYS A 12 -11.18 15.88 13.11
N ASP A 13 -12.24 15.08 13.02
CA ASP A 13 -12.26 13.70 13.49
C ASP A 13 -11.51 12.70 12.58
N TYR A 14 -10.74 13.19 11.61
CA TYR A 14 -9.94 12.32 10.76
C TYR A 14 -8.86 11.59 11.58
N SER A 15 -8.90 10.27 11.54
CA SER A 15 -7.83 9.40 12.01
C SER A 15 -7.72 8.20 11.09
N THR A 16 -6.52 7.62 10.99
CA THR A 16 -6.30 6.37 10.27
C THR A 16 -5.08 5.65 10.83
N THR A 17 -5.05 4.33 10.65
CA THR A 17 -3.88 3.51 10.94
C THR A 17 -3.47 2.83 9.64
N LEU A 18 -2.22 3.03 9.27
CA LEU A 18 -1.63 2.47 8.05
C LEU A 18 -0.55 1.47 8.42
N PHE A 19 -0.37 0.47 7.59
CA PHE A 19 0.61 -0.60 7.72
C PHE A 19 1.52 -0.70 6.49
N GLU A 20 2.81 -0.94 6.73
CA GLU A 20 3.84 -1.27 5.76
C GLU A 20 4.48 -2.61 6.18
N GLY A 21 4.93 -3.39 5.20
CA GLY A 21 5.60 -4.67 5.41
C GLY A 21 4.65 -5.87 5.36
N LEU A 22 5.09 -6.99 5.92
CA LEU A 22 4.36 -8.25 5.92
C LEU A 22 3.91 -8.64 7.30
N GLY A 23 2.70 -9.18 7.37
CA GLY A 23 2.20 -9.86 8.54
C GLY A 23 2.71 -11.29 8.63
N SER A 24 2.61 -11.90 9.81
CA SER A 24 3.15 -13.23 10.11
C SER A 24 2.49 -14.30 9.27
N ARG A 25 1.21 -14.10 8.96
CA ARG A 25 0.40 -14.97 8.11
C ARG A 25 0.53 -14.71 6.61
N THR A 26 1.02 -13.54 6.22
CA THR A 26 1.08 -13.12 4.81
C THR A 26 2.49 -13.17 4.23
N GLN A 27 3.43 -13.82 4.94
CA GLN A 27 4.79 -14.05 4.42
C GLN A 27 4.78 -14.88 3.14
N ASP A 28 3.87 -15.85 3.04
CA ASP A 28 3.65 -16.62 1.83
C ASP A 28 2.86 -15.81 0.79
N PHE A 29 3.34 -15.82 -0.46
CA PHE A 29 2.74 -15.04 -1.53
C PHE A 29 1.31 -15.51 -1.85
N GLU A 30 1.05 -16.82 -1.88
CA GLU A 30 -0.29 -17.35 -2.18
C GLU A 30 -1.31 -17.01 -1.09
N VAL A 31 -0.85 -16.90 0.16
CA VAL A 31 -1.70 -16.35 1.24
C VAL A 31 -1.91 -14.84 1.07
N PHE A 32 -0.86 -14.08 0.77
CA PHE A 32 -0.95 -12.63 0.53
C PHE A 32 -1.89 -12.28 -0.62
N ARG A 33 -1.90 -13.08 -1.69
CA ARG A 33 -2.77 -12.92 -2.87
C ARG A 33 -4.27 -12.91 -2.55
N ARG A 34 -4.68 -13.43 -1.39
CA ARG A 34 -6.08 -13.38 -0.92
C ARG A 34 -6.56 -11.96 -0.60
N GLU A 35 -5.64 -11.04 -0.35
CA GLU A 35 -5.93 -9.61 -0.14
C GLU A 35 -6.09 -8.85 -1.46
N LEU A 36 -5.70 -9.46 -2.59
CA LEU A 36 -5.81 -8.87 -3.92
C LEU A 36 -7.21 -9.08 -4.50
N THR A 37 -7.60 -8.18 -5.40
CA THR A 37 -8.84 -8.35 -6.17
C THR A 37 -8.72 -9.52 -7.15
N LYS A 38 -9.87 -10.04 -7.58
CA LYS A 38 -9.92 -11.11 -8.59
C LYS A 38 -9.17 -10.73 -9.88
N LYS A 39 -9.35 -9.50 -10.36
CA LYS A 39 -8.73 -9.01 -11.59
C LYS A 39 -7.19 -8.95 -11.48
N GLU A 40 -6.69 -8.49 -10.34
CA GLU A 40 -5.23 -8.46 -10.09
C GLU A 40 -4.66 -9.89 -10.05
N ASN A 41 -5.37 -10.81 -9.38
CA ASN A 41 -4.99 -12.21 -9.35
C ASN A 41 -4.98 -12.85 -10.75
N GLU A 42 -5.98 -12.58 -11.59
CA GLU A 42 -6.03 -13.08 -12.98
C GLU A 42 -4.82 -12.61 -13.81
N ILE A 43 -4.39 -11.35 -13.64
CA ILE A 43 -3.21 -10.81 -14.33
C ILE A 43 -1.93 -11.48 -13.82
N ILE A 44 -1.80 -11.63 -12.49
CA ILE A 44 -0.65 -12.29 -11.87
C ILE A 44 -0.55 -13.75 -12.34
N ASP A 45 -1.66 -14.50 -12.34
CA ASP A 45 -1.69 -15.88 -12.82
C ASP A 45 -1.29 -15.96 -14.30
N PHE A 46 -1.75 -15.02 -15.13
CA PHE A 46 -1.34 -14.95 -16.52
C PHE A 46 0.18 -14.78 -16.64
N ILE A 47 0.79 -13.90 -15.84
CA ILE A 47 2.24 -13.68 -15.87
C ILE A 47 2.99 -14.92 -15.38
N ILE A 48 2.60 -15.50 -14.25
CA ILE A 48 3.26 -16.66 -13.65
C ILE A 48 3.19 -17.89 -14.56
N ASN A 49 2.05 -18.13 -15.21
CA ASN A 49 1.85 -19.33 -16.01
C ASN A 49 2.48 -19.26 -17.42
N ASN A 50 2.81 -18.07 -17.92
CA ASN A 50 3.26 -17.89 -19.30
C ASN A 50 4.71 -17.39 -19.43
N ASN A 51 5.41 -17.12 -18.32
CA ASN A 51 6.74 -16.51 -18.33
C ASN A 51 7.65 -17.20 -17.31
N ASN A 52 8.97 -17.06 -17.48
CA ASN A 52 9.92 -17.53 -16.47
C ASN A 52 10.04 -16.48 -15.37
N ILE A 53 9.63 -16.86 -14.16
CA ILE A 53 9.66 -15.96 -13.00
C ILE A 53 11.03 -15.98 -12.36
N ASN A 54 11.68 -14.82 -12.28
CA ASN A 54 12.98 -14.66 -11.63
C ASN A 54 12.78 -14.39 -10.14
N LYS A 55 11.86 -13.48 -9.81
CA LYS A 55 11.62 -13.06 -8.42
C LYS A 55 10.25 -12.40 -8.26
N ILE A 56 9.63 -12.61 -7.10
CA ILE A 56 8.41 -11.93 -6.68
C ILE A 56 8.71 -11.18 -5.39
N PHE A 57 8.27 -9.93 -5.30
CA PHE A 57 8.26 -9.15 -4.08
C PHE A 57 6.81 -8.81 -3.74
N HIS A 58 6.42 -9.03 -2.48
CA HIS A 58 5.10 -8.69 -1.98
C HIS A 58 5.17 -8.19 -0.55
N TYR A 59 4.44 -7.12 -0.26
CA TYR A 59 4.32 -6.51 1.07
C TYR A 59 3.26 -5.41 1.05
N ASN A 60 2.83 -4.92 2.21
CA ASN A 60 1.98 -3.74 2.28
C ASN A 60 2.82 -2.46 2.22
N VAL A 61 2.28 -1.41 1.60
CA VAL A 61 2.93 -0.09 1.49
C VAL A 61 1.96 1.05 1.76
N TYR A 62 2.50 2.19 2.16
CA TYR A 62 1.73 3.42 2.27
C TYR A 62 1.53 4.07 0.90
N THR A 63 0.34 4.63 0.72
CA THR A 63 -0.01 5.39 -0.47
C THR A 63 -0.73 6.68 -0.14
N LYS A 64 -0.59 7.65 -1.03
CA LYS A 64 -1.34 8.91 -1.01
C LYS A 64 -1.98 9.16 -2.37
N CYS A 65 -3.27 9.47 -2.36
CA CYS A 65 -3.95 9.91 -3.57
C CYS A 65 -3.51 11.31 -3.98
N GLU A 66 -3.15 11.47 -5.25
CA GLU A 66 -2.76 12.78 -5.82
C GLU A 66 -3.92 13.77 -5.85
N LYS A 67 -5.15 13.28 -5.98
CA LYS A 67 -6.35 14.11 -6.17
C LYS A 67 -6.96 14.58 -4.86
N CYS A 68 -7.21 13.68 -3.91
CA CYS A 68 -7.89 14.00 -2.64
C CYS A 68 -6.98 13.92 -1.41
N GLY A 69 -5.71 13.54 -1.57
CA GLY A 69 -4.78 13.40 -0.45
C GLY A 69 -5.05 12.23 0.49
N ASN A 70 -6.02 11.37 0.19
CA ASN A 70 -6.34 10.22 1.03
C ASN A 70 -5.11 9.31 1.21
N LEU A 71 -4.84 8.96 2.47
CA LEU A 71 -3.77 8.05 2.85
C LEU A 71 -4.32 6.64 3.04
N SER A 72 -3.63 5.63 2.52
CA SER A 72 -4.07 4.24 2.57
C SER A 72 -2.92 3.24 2.60
N THR A 73 -3.18 2.07 3.16
CA THR A 73 -2.35 0.88 2.96
C THR A 73 -2.89 0.11 1.77
N VAL A 74 -1.97 -0.28 0.88
CA VAL A 74 -2.28 -1.11 -0.28
C VAL A 74 -1.27 -2.27 -0.39
N PRO A 75 -1.67 -3.38 -1.01
CA PRO A 75 -0.75 -4.47 -1.32
C PRO A 75 0.18 -4.06 -2.46
N TYR A 76 1.49 -4.13 -2.22
CA TYR A 76 2.54 -4.03 -3.23
C TYR A 76 2.85 -5.42 -3.78
N VAL A 77 2.89 -5.53 -5.10
CA VAL A 77 3.41 -6.72 -5.80
C VAL A 77 4.31 -6.26 -6.93
N GLU A 78 5.53 -6.79 -6.97
CA GLU A 78 6.47 -6.65 -8.08
C GLU A 78 6.92 -8.04 -8.54
N ILE A 79 6.75 -8.32 -9.83
CA ILE A 79 7.16 -9.59 -10.44
C ILE A 79 8.22 -9.30 -11.49
N ASN A 80 9.42 -9.84 -11.27
CA ASN A 80 10.51 -9.81 -12.24
C ASN A 80 10.49 -11.11 -13.02
N TYR A 81 10.31 -11.03 -14.34
CA TYR A 81 10.18 -12.16 -15.25
C TYR A 81 10.94 -11.87 -16.54
N ASP A 82 11.22 -12.90 -17.34
CA ASP A 82 11.78 -12.86 -18.70
C ASP A 82 12.65 -11.63 -19.06
N ASN A 83 13.96 -11.82 -19.22
CA ASN A 83 14.86 -10.78 -19.76
C ASN A 83 14.66 -9.38 -19.13
N ASN A 84 14.54 -9.31 -17.81
CA ASN A 84 14.39 -8.08 -17.00
C ASN A 84 13.05 -7.33 -17.18
N LYS A 85 11.98 -8.00 -17.59
CA LYS A 85 10.64 -7.41 -17.51
C LYS A 85 10.19 -7.33 -16.05
N VAL A 86 9.47 -6.26 -15.74
CA VAL A 86 8.95 -5.98 -14.39
C VAL A 86 7.47 -5.66 -14.50
N PHE A 87 6.65 -6.40 -13.76
CA PHE A 87 5.24 -6.09 -13.55
C PHE A 87 5.06 -5.49 -12.15
N LYS A 88 4.21 -4.48 -12.04
CA LYS A 88 3.78 -3.89 -10.76
C LYS A 88 2.28 -3.64 -10.79
N LEU A 89 1.65 -3.70 -9.63
CA LEU A 89 0.26 -3.28 -9.48
C LEU A 89 0.12 -1.76 -9.62
N ASP A 90 -1.00 -1.34 -10.20
CA ASP A 90 -1.44 0.05 -10.21
C ASP A 90 -2.25 0.35 -8.93
N TYR A 91 -2.11 1.57 -8.41
CA TYR A 91 -2.78 1.97 -7.18
C TYR A 91 -3.79 3.08 -7.44
N GLU A 92 -5.06 2.80 -7.15
CA GLU A 92 -6.16 3.75 -7.28
C GLU A 92 -6.81 4.05 -5.93
N CYS A 93 -7.19 5.33 -5.75
CA CYS A 93 -7.88 5.76 -4.55
C CYS A 93 -9.30 5.18 -4.51
N LYS A 94 -9.62 4.45 -3.44
CA LYS A 94 -10.96 3.88 -3.23
C LYS A 94 -12.07 4.94 -3.16
N LEU A 95 -11.74 6.17 -2.75
CA LEU A 95 -12.72 7.26 -2.58
C LEU A 95 -12.99 8.03 -3.88
N CYS A 96 -11.94 8.44 -4.59
CA CYS A 96 -12.08 9.36 -5.74
C CYS A 96 -11.61 8.78 -7.08
N LYS A 97 -11.14 7.52 -7.10
CA LYS A 97 -10.59 6.81 -8.26
C LYS A 97 -9.38 7.49 -8.92
N GLY A 98 -8.79 8.49 -8.26
CA GLY A 98 -7.55 9.11 -8.70
C GLY A 98 -6.35 8.21 -8.44
N LYS A 99 -5.26 8.47 -9.16
CA LYS A 99 -3.99 7.78 -8.98
C LYS A 99 -3.43 7.96 -7.55
N CYS A 100 -2.84 6.90 -7.03
CA CYS A 100 -2.11 6.90 -5.77
C CYS A 100 -0.61 6.69 -6.02
N ASN A 101 0.20 7.45 -5.29
CA ASN A 101 1.66 7.25 -5.25
C ASN A 101 2.05 6.55 -3.97
N LEU A 102 3.09 5.72 -4.07
CA LEU A 102 3.79 5.17 -2.91
C LEU A 102 4.48 6.31 -2.17
N ILE A 103 4.43 6.29 -0.84
CA ILE A 103 5.05 7.30 0.01
C ILE A 103 5.72 6.64 1.22
N SER A 104 6.71 7.32 1.79
CA SER A 104 7.39 6.92 3.03
C SER A 104 6.57 7.21 4.30
N GLU A 105 6.96 6.63 5.43
CA GLU A 105 6.39 6.96 6.75
C GLU A 105 6.52 8.46 7.07
N GLU A 106 7.68 9.07 6.74
CA GLU A 106 7.90 10.51 6.94
C GLU A 106 6.90 11.36 6.14
N GLU A 107 6.62 10.97 4.90
CA GLU A 107 5.61 11.63 4.07
C GLU A 107 4.18 11.42 4.57
N VAL A 108 3.88 10.27 5.20
CA VAL A 108 2.59 10.05 5.89
C VAL A 108 2.44 11.06 7.04
N ILE A 109 3.45 11.18 7.90
CA ILE A 109 3.42 12.05 9.08
C ILE A 109 3.32 13.53 8.67
N ASN A 110 4.04 13.91 7.61
CA ASN A 110 4.06 15.29 7.10
C ASN A 110 2.90 15.60 6.14
N SER A 111 1.99 14.66 5.92
CA SER A 111 0.84 14.90 5.04
C SER A 111 -0.22 15.79 5.69
N LYS A 112 -0.86 16.60 4.83
CA LYS A 112 -2.05 17.38 5.21
C LYS A 112 -3.24 16.47 5.43
N CYS A 113 -4.15 16.87 6.30
CA CYS A 113 -5.41 16.15 6.51
C CYS A 113 -6.24 16.13 5.21
N PRO A 114 -6.68 14.96 4.72
CA PRO A 114 -7.48 14.86 3.49
C PRO A 114 -8.90 15.42 3.61
N ILE A 115 -9.39 15.66 4.84
CA ILE A 115 -10.75 16.20 5.09
C ILE A 115 -10.73 17.73 5.19
N CYS A 116 -9.91 18.28 6.09
CA CYS A 116 -9.91 19.71 6.40
C CYS A 116 -8.66 20.46 5.91
N ASN A 117 -7.75 19.77 5.22
CA ASN A 117 -6.49 20.32 4.70
C ASN A 117 -5.56 20.93 5.77
N TYR A 118 -5.72 20.55 7.05
CA TYR A 118 -4.83 20.98 8.13
C TYR A 118 -3.40 20.45 7.88
N GLU A 119 -2.41 21.29 8.15
CA GLU A 119 -1.04 21.13 7.63
C GLU A 119 -0.31 19.89 8.13
N HIS A 120 -0.54 19.48 9.38
CA HIS A 120 0.18 18.38 9.99
C HIS A 120 -0.77 17.43 10.71
N LEU A 121 -0.65 16.15 10.38
CA LEU A 121 -1.23 15.07 11.16
C LEU A 121 -0.29 14.75 12.33
N GLN A 122 -0.85 14.46 13.50
CA GLN A 122 -0.04 13.97 14.60
C GLN A 122 0.15 12.47 14.43
N SER A 123 1.41 12.01 14.44
CA SER A 123 1.68 10.61 14.75
C SER A 123 1.31 10.36 16.21
N VAL A 124 0.37 9.45 16.41
CA VAL A 124 -0.13 9.08 17.74
C VAL A 124 0.62 7.85 18.24
N ARG A 125 1.03 6.95 17.34
CA ARG A 125 1.65 5.68 17.70
C ARG A 125 2.36 5.03 16.51
N ASN A 126 3.55 4.50 16.78
CA ASN A 126 4.20 3.51 15.92
C ASN A 126 3.90 2.11 16.46
N ILE A 127 3.48 1.22 15.56
CA ILE A 127 3.03 -0.14 15.86
C ILE A 127 4.01 -1.09 15.17
N PHE A 128 4.64 -1.97 15.93
CA PHE A 128 5.26 -3.16 15.34
C PHE A 128 4.18 -4.22 15.23
N TRP A 129 3.99 -4.75 14.02
CA TRP A 129 3.02 -5.83 13.80
C TRP A 129 3.73 -7.00 13.13
N ASP A 130 3.40 -8.20 13.61
CA ASP A 130 4.02 -9.44 13.18
C ASP A 130 3.49 -9.84 11.82
#